data_AF-A0A6G2IFP1-F1
#
_entry.id   AF-A0A6G2IFP1-F1
#
_cell.length_a   1.000
_cell.length_b   1.000
_cell.length_c   1.000
_cell.angle_alpha   90.00
_cell.angle_beta   90.00
_cell.angle_gamma   90.00
#
_symmetry.space_group_name_H-M   'P 1'
#
loop_
_entity.id
_entity.type
_entity.pdbx_description
1 polymer ?
#
loop_
_entity_poly.entity_id
_entity_poly.type
_entity_poly.pdbx_seq_one_letter_code
_entity_poly.pdbx_strand_id
1 'polypeptide(L)'
;MVSLPELALLALAGYRGTQLVVHDSILDAPRDWAFTWHSKRDTSRIRTALITLISCIYCSGWWVSGAFLAAWLLLTDQWHGAPLLLHGIEWFAVAGGQALLNRWDDSRKDAD
;
A
#
# COMPACT_ATOMS: atom_id res chain seq x y z
N MET A 1 16.18 12.31 3.91
CA MET A 1 15.08 12.10 4.88
C MET A 1 13.90 12.83 4.34
N VAL A 2 12.77 12.15 4.23
CA VAL A 2 11.55 12.74 3.67
C VAL A 2 11.02 13.80 4.64
N SER A 3 10.77 15.00 4.12
CA SER A 3 10.20 16.11 4.88
C SER A 3 8.72 15.90 5.17
N LEU A 4 8.17 16.62 6.15
CA LEU A 4 6.74 16.51 6.50
C LEU A 4 5.79 16.78 5.31
N PRO A 5 6.01 17.80 4.46
CA PRO A 5 5.17 18.02 3.29
C PRO A 5 5.23 16.86 2.28
N GLU A 6 6.41 16.28 2.07
CA GLU A 6 6.58 15.13 1.18
C GLU A 6 5.88 13.89 1.75
N LEU A 7 5.96 13.65 3.08
CA LEU A 7 5.21 12.57 3.74
C LEU A 7 3.70 12.74 3.56
N ALA A 8 3.18 13.95 3.67
CA ALA A 8 1.75 14.21 3.44
C ALA A 8 1.35 13.94 1.98
N LEU A 9 2.15 14.39 1.02
CA LEU A 9 1.96 14.09 -0.41
C LEU A 9 1.99 12.59 -0.69
N LEU A 10 2.96 11.87 -0.12
CA LEU A 10 3.08 10.42 -0.28
C LEU A 10 1.92 9.68 0.38
N ALA A 11 1.42 10.12 1.53
CA ALA A 11 0.24 9.54 2.17
C ALA A 11 -1.02 9.72 1.31
N LEU A 12 -1.20 10.90 0.71
CA LEU A 12 -2.30 11.17 -0.24
C LEU A 12 -2.17 10.34 -1.52
N ALA A 13 -0.96 10.24 -2.07
CA ALA A 13 -0.68 9.39 -3.23
C ALA A 13 -0.93 7.91 -2.90
N GLY A 14 -0.50 7.45 -1.73
CA GLY A 14 -0.76 6.12 -1.21
C GLY A 14 -2.26 5.85 -1.08
N TYR A 15 -3.03 6.77 -0.49
CA TYR A 15 -4.48 6.68 -0.43
C TYR A 15 -5.10 6.54 -1.82
N ARG A 16 -4.81 7.45 -2.75
CA ARG A 16 -5.40 7.41 -4.09
C ARG A 16 -4.97 6.17 -4.87
N GLY A 17 -3.71 5.79 -4.79
CA GLY A 17 -3.20 4.57 -5.41
C GLY A 17 -3.88 3.32 -4.86
N THR A 18 -4.09 3.25 -3.54
CA THR A 18 -4.80 2.13 -2.91
C THR A 18 -6.24 2.07 -3.40
N GLN A 19 -6.91 3.22 -3.53
CA GLN A 19 -8.26 3.29 -4.09
C GLN A 19 -8.30 2.77 -5.53
N LEU A 20 -7.30 3.09 -6.36
CA LEU A 20 -7.17 2.53 -7.71
C LEU A 20 -6.91 1.02 -7.69
N VAL A 21 -6.09 0.52 -6.78
CA VAL A 21 -5.78 -0.92 -6.70
C VAL A 21 -6.99 -1.74 -6.23
N VAL A 22 -7.83 -1.18 -5.35
CA VAL A 22 -8.87 -1.93 -4.65
C VAL A 22 -10.26 -1.72 -5.24
N HIS A 23 -10.57 -0.50 -5.69
CA HIS A 23 -11.88 -0.13 -6.20
C HIS A 23 -11.93 0.02 -7.72
N ASP A 24 -10.78 0.12 -8.39
CA ASP A 24 -10.73 0.15 -9.85
C ASP A 24 -10.42 -1.23 -10.41
N SER A 25 -11.04 -1.55 -11.54
CA SER A 25 -10.91 -2.85 -12.24
C SER A 25 -9.52 -3.09 -12.84
N ILE A 26 -8.63 -2.11 -12.74
CA ILE A 26 -7.29 -2.12 -13.35
C ILE A 26 -6.42 -3.29 -12.87
N LEU A 27 -6.64 -3.79 -11.66
CA LEU A 27 -5.93 -4.95 -11.11
C LEU A 27 -6.81 -6.18 -10.87
N ASP A 28 -8.03 -6.22 -11.40
CA ASP A 28 -8.92 -7.38 -11.22
C ASP A 28 -8.32 -8.63 -11.86
N ALA A 29 -7.86 -8.54 -13.12
CA ALA A 29 -7.26 -9.69 -13.82
C ALA A 29 -6.06 -10.32 -13.08
N PRO A 30 -5.04 -9.57 -12.64
CA PRO A 30 -3.94 -10.15 -11.86
C PRO A 30 -4.38 -10.64 -10.48
N ARG A 31 -5.37 -10.00 -9.85
CA ARG A 31 -5.92 -10.42 -8.56
C ARG A 31 -6.66 -11.75 -8.67
N ASP A 32 -7.50 -11.90 -9.68
CA ASP A 32 -8.23 -13.14 -9.97
C ASP A 32 -7.28 -14.29 -10.32
N TRP A 33 -6.22 -14.00 -11.08
CA TRP A 33 -5.16 -14.96 -11.32
C TRP A 33 -4.49 -15.41 -10.03
N ALA A 34 -4.16 -14.49 -9.11
CA ALA A 34 -3.54 -14.81 -7.84
C ALA A 34 -4.45 -15.67 -6.95
N PHE A 35 -5.74 -15.34 -6.86
CA PHE A 35 -6.72 -16.16 -6.15
C PHE A 35 -6.91 -17.54 -6.79
N THR A 36 -6.93 -17.63 -8.12
CA THR A 36 -7.00 -18.90 -8.86
C THR A 36 -5.73 -19.75 -8.67
N TRP A 37 -4.56 -19.11 -8.58
CA TRP A 37 -3.31 -19.80 -8.26
C TRP A 37 -3.32 -20.33 -6.82
N HIS A 38 -3.88 -19.57 -5.87
CA HIS A 38 -4.03 -19.99 -4.48
C HIS A 38 -5.00 -21.16 -4.34
N SER A 39 -6.15 -21.12 -5.01
CA SER A 39 -7.18 -22.18 -4.93
C SER A 39 -6.69 -23.55 -5.39
N LYS A 40 -5.64 -23.61 -6.23
CA LYS A 40 -4.97 -24.87 -6.62
C LYS A 40 -4.27 -25.57 -5.45
N ARG A 41 -3.95 -24.86 -4.35
CA ARG A 41 -3.37 -25.40 -3.09
C ARG A 41 -3.77 -24.50 -1.91
N ASP A 42 -5.03 -24.56 -1.53
CA ASP A 42 -5.67 -23.79 -0.47
C ASP A 42 -5.13 -24.11 0.94
N THR A 43 -4.63 -25.33 1.18
CA THR A 43 -4.03 -25.75 2.46
C THR A 43 -2.62 -25.23 2.72
N SER A 44 -1.99 -24.57 1.74
CA SER A 44 -0.62 -24.07 1.87
C SER A 44 -0.56 -22.77 2.68
N ARG A 45 -0.03 -22.85 3.91
CA ARG A 45 0.17 -21.68 4.79
C ARG A 45 0.93 -20.53 4.13
N ILE A 46 1.93 -20.83 3.31
CA ILE A 46 2.72 -19.82 2.59
C ILE A 46 1.85 -19.09 1.56
N ARG A 47 1.04 -19.83 0.77
CA ARG A 47 0.16 -19.20 -0.21
C ARG A 47 -0.93 -18.37 0.46
N THR A 48 -1.49 -18.84 1.57
CA THR A 48 -2.44 -18.08 2.37
C THR A 48 -1.81 -16.78 2.86
N ALA A 49 -0.60 -16.80 3.42
CA ALA A 49 0.08 -15.60 3.87
C ALA A 49 0.31 -14.59 2.73
N LEU A 50 0.73 -15.06 1.55
CA LEU A 50 0.94 -14.21 0.37
C LEU A 50 -0.34 -13.56 -0.14
N ILE A 51 -1.45 -14.30 -0.18
CA ILE A 51 -2.74 -13.74 -0.60
C ILE A 51 -3.28 -12.77 0.44
N THR A 52 -3.13 -13.08 1.74
CA THR A 52 -3.54 -12.17 2.81
C THR A 52 -2.82 -10.81 2.72
N LEU A 53 -1.55 -10.80 2.30
CA LEU A 53 -0.78 -9.57 2.11
C LEU A 53 -1.32 -8.63 1.03
N ILE A 54 -2.23 -9.08 0.16
CA ILE A 54 -2.84 -8.28 -0.91
C ILE A 54 -4.36 -8.26 -0.85
N SER A 55 -4.97 -8.97 0.11
CA SER A 55 -6.42 -9.21 0.11
C SER A 55 -7.23 -8.03 0.63
N CYS A 56 -6.66 -7.24 1.53
CA CYS A 56 -7.35 -6.14 2.21
C CYS A 56 -6.84 -4.76 1.77
N ILE A 57 -7.66 -3.72 1.98
CA ILE A 57 -7.30 -2.34 1.63
C ILE A 57 -6.06 -1.84 2.39
N TYR A 58 -5.88 -2.27 3.65
CA TYR A 58 -4.69 -1.94 4.44
C TYR A 58 -3.46 -2.74 3.99
N CYS A 59 -3.67 -3.96 3.53
CA CYS A 59 -2.63 -4.90 3.10
C CYS A 59 -2.05 -4.45 1.76
N SER A 60 -2.92 -4.20 0.78
CA SER A 60 -2.56 -3.59 -0.50
C SER A 60 -2.02 -2.17 -0.31
N GLY A 61 -2.65 -1.37 0.57
CA GLY A 61 -2.21 -0.01 0.87
C GLY A 61 -0.80 0.08 1.46
N TRP A 62 -0.38 -0.90 2.26
CA TRP A 62 1.01 -1.06 2.69
C TRP A 62 1.96 -1.13 1.49
N TRP A 63 1.72 -2.03 0.54
CA TRP A 63 2.60 -2.20 -0.63
C TRP A 63 2.57 -1.01 -1.57
N VAL A 64 1.40 -0.44 -1.81
CA VAL A 64 1.25 0.76 -2.65
C VAL A 64 2.01 1.94 -2.04
N SER A 65 1.89 2.16 -0.73
CA SER A 65 2.62 3.19 -0.01
C SER A 65 4.13 3.01 -0.11
N GLY A 66 4.62 1.77 0.02
CA GLY A 66 6.02 1.43 -0.15
C GLY A 66 6.53 1.68 -1.57
N ALA A 67 5.74 1.33 -2.58
CA ALA A 67 6.07 1.56 -3.98
C ALA A 67 6.19 3.05 -4.31
N PHE A 68 5.27 3.87 -3.82
CA PHE A 68 5.37 5.33 -3.98
C PHE A 68 6.56 5.93 -3.25
N LEU A 69 6.82 5.51 -2.00
CA LEU A 69 8.00 5.96 -1.27
C LEU A 69 9.29 5.56 -1.99
N ALA A 70 9.42 4.31 -2.42
CA ALA A 70 10.59 3.83 -3.14
C ALA A 70 10.79 4.59 -4.45
N ALA A 71 9.72 4.79 -5.24
CA ALA A 71 9.77 5.59 -6.46
C ALA A 71 10.21 7.02 -6.18
N TRP A 72 9.66 7.66 -5.14
CA TRP A 72 10.06 9.00 -4.73
C TRP A 72 11.55 9.07 -4.41
N LEU A 73 12.01 8.21 -3.49
CA LEU A 73 13.40 8.16 -3.06
C LEU A 73 14.37 7.93 -4.23
N LEU A 74 14.01 7.09 -5.21
CA LEU A 74 14.81 6.84 -6.40
C LEU A 74 14.80 8.04 -7.37
N LEU A 75 13.63 8.63 -7.61
CA LEU A 75 13.49 9.76 -8.55
C LEU A 75 14.11 11.06 -8.03
N THR A 76 14.19 11.23 -6.72
CA THR A 76 14.81 12.40 -6.08
C THR A 76 16.23 12.16 -5.60
N ASP A 77 16.85 11.02 -5.95
CA ASP A 77 18.19 10.60 -5.53
C ASP A 77 18.40 10.64 -3.99
N GLN A 78 17.34 10.32 -3.24
CA GLN A 78 17.35 10.31 -1.77
C GLN A 78 17.56 8.90 -1.18
N TRP A 79 17.51 7.85 -2.01
CA TRP A 79 17.61 6.45 -1.59
C TRP A 79 18.89 6.12 -0.82
N HIS A 80 20.01 6.76 -1.18
CA HIS A 80 21.30 6.53 -0.53
C HIS A 80 21.60 7.54 0.60
N GLY A 81 20.71 8.51 0.84
CA GLY A 81 20.91 9.60 1.78
C GLY A 81 20.58 9.25 3.24
N ALA A 82 20.04 8.06 3.51
CA ALA A 82 19.73 7.60 4.87
C ALA A 82 19.86 6.07 4.99
N PRO A 83 20.00 5.52 6.21
CA PRO A 83 19.97 4.08 6.43
C PRO A 83 18.64 3.45 6.01
N LEU A 84 18.68 2.23 5.48
CA LEU A 84 17.48 1.47 5.07
C LEU A 84 16.43 1.35 6.18
N LEU A 85 16.86 1.25 7.45
CA LEU A 85 15.94 1.21 8.59
C LEU A 85 15.09 2.47 8.69
N LEU A 86 15.66 3.63 8.36
CA LEU A 86 14.94 4.90 8.35
C LEU A 86 13.89 4.93 7.23
N HIS A 87 14.22 4.44 6.03
CA HIS A 87 13.24 4.27 4.96
C HIS A 87 12.11 3.30 5.33
N GLY A 88 12.41 2.29 6.16
CA GLY A 88 11.40 1.44 6.78
C GLY A 88 10.44 2.24 7.67
N ILE A 89 10.94 3.15 8.50
CA ILE A 89 10.09 4.03 9.33
C ILE A 89 9.28 4.99 8.47
N GLU A 90 9.89 5.57 7.43
CA GLU A 90 9.19 6.43 6.47
C GLU A 90 8.07 5.66 5.76
N TRP A 91 8.29 4.38 5.41
CA TRP A 91 7.24 3.53 4.84
C TRP A 91 6.09 3.35 5.83
N PHE A 92 6.36 3.04 7.09
CA PHE A 92 5.33 2.97 8.13
C PHE A 92 4.54 4.28 8.26
N ALA A 93 5.21 5.43 8.17
CA ALA A 93 4.56 6.73 8.24
C ALA A 93 3.61 6.97 7.06
N VAL A 94 4.04 6.68 5.83
CA VAL A 94 3.22 6.83 4.62
C VAL A 94 2.02 5.89 4.66
N ALA A 95 2.24 4.61 4.99
CA ALA A 95 1.17 3.62 5.11
C ALA A 95 0.19 3.96 6.23
N GLY A 96 0.67 4.48 7.36
CA GLY A 96 -0.16 4.96 8.46
C GLY A 96 -1.05 6.14 8.05
N GLY A 97 -0.49 7.11 7.32
CA GLY A 97 -1.25 8.24 6.77
C GLY A 97 -2.32 7.79 5.78
N GLN A 98 -1.96 6.90 4.86
CA GLN A 98 -2.91 6.28 3.92
C GLN A 98 -4.04 5.53 4.64
N ALA A 99 -3.72 4.73 5.67
CA ALA A 99 -4.70 3.97 6.42
C ALA A 99 -5.66 4.89 7.20
N LEU A 100 -5.14 5.98 7.79
CA LEU A 100 -5.95 6.99 8.47
C LEU A 100 -6.94 7.65 7.51
N LEU A 101 -6.50 8.02 6.30
CA LEU A 101 -7.35 8.61 5.27
C LEU A 101 -8.46 7.66 4.82
N ASN A 102 -8.14 6.39 4.60
CA ASN A 102 -9.16 5.37 4.29
C ASN A 102 -10.17 5.22 5.43
N ARG A 103 -9.69 5.13 6.69
CA ARG A 103 -10.59 4.99 7.84
C ARG A 103 -11.51 6.20 7.99
N TRP A 104 -11.00 7.39 7.70
CA TRP A 104 -11.79 8.61 7.71
C TRP A 104 -12.85 8.63 6.59
N ASP A 105 -12.48 8.25 5.37
CA ASP A 105 -13.42 8.12 4.24
C ASP A 105 -14.54 7.12 4.53
N ASP A 106 -14.20 5.93 5.05
CA ASP A 106 -15.18 4.90 5.46
C ASP A 106 -16.16 5.45 6.51
N SER A 107 -15.64 6.14 7.54
CA SER A 107 -16.48 6.69 8.62
C SER A 107 -17.49 7.74 8.15
N ARG A 108 -17.23 8.40 7.02
CA ARG A 108 -18.16 9.35 6.41
C ARG A 108 -19.24 8.67 5.58
N LYS A 109 -18.89 7.58 4.87
CA LYS A 109 -19.86 6.81 4.09
C LYS A 109 -20.92 6.15 4.99
N ASP A 110 -20.55 5.78 6.21
CA ASP A 110 -21.47 5.17 7.18
C ASP A 110 -22.41 6.19 7.87
N ALA A 111 -22.18 7.49 7.68
CA ALA A 111 -22.94 8.57 8.34
C ALA A 111 -24.08 9.14 7.47
N ASP A 112 -24.13 8.77 6.19
CA ASP A 112 -25.16 9.13 5.21
C ASP A 112 -26.20 7.99 5.05
#